data_AF-A0A950XBH6-F1
#
_entry.id   AF-A0A950XBH6-F1
#
_cell.length_a   1.000
_cell.length_b   1.000
_cell.length_c   1.000
_cell.angle_alpha   90.00
_cell.angle_beta   90.00
_cell.angle_gamma   90.00
#
_symmetry.space_group_name_H-M   'P 1'
#
loop_
_entity.id
_entity.type
_entity.pdbx_description
1 polymer ?
#
loop_
_entity_poly.entity_id
_entity_poly.type
_entity_poly.pdbx_seq_one_letter_code
_entity_poly.pdbx_strand_id
1 'polypeptide(L)'
;MSTSAQIAANQKNAQLSTGPTSETGKAKSSLNAVKTGLTGRTVLLPGDDAALYESHVSQFVRRFEPASEAEQNLVQSLADTEWRLLRIPSLEMGIYALGRLEFAELFPNEDPSVR
;
A
#
# COMPACT_ATOMS: atom_id res chain seq x y z
N MET A 1 -6.74 27.42 22.07
CA MET A 1 -7.90 26.99 22.88
C MET A 1 -9.12 27.02 21.99
N SER A 2 -9.83 25.90 21.85
CA SER A 2 -11.07 25.82 21.06
C SER A 2 -12.23 26.53 21.76
N THR A 3 -13.07 27.23 20.99
CA THR A 3 -14.21 27.97 21.53
C THR A 3 -15.34 27.03 21.95
N SER A 4 -16.27 27.50 22.78
CA SER A 4 -17.48 26.76 23.18
C SER A 4 -18.32 26.32 21.97
N ALA A 5 -18.43 27.16 20.95
CA ALA A 5 -19.08 26.83 19.68
C ALA A 5 -18.35 25.70 18.93
N GLN A 6 -17.02 25.71 18.89
CA GLN A 6 -16.22 24.64 18.29
C GLN A 6 -16.37 23.32 19.05
N ILE A 7 -16.43 23.35 20.39
CA ILE A 7 -16.61 22.14 21.21
C ILE A 7 -17.99 21.50 20.94
N ALA A 8 -19.05 22.30 20.91
CA ALA A 8 -20.41 21.81 20.63
C ALA A 8 -20.54 21.20 19.22
N ALA A 9 -19.92 21.84 18.22
CA ALA A 9 -19.86 21.31 16.86
C ALA A 9 -19.09 19.98 16.78
N ASN A 10 -17.94 19.89 17.45
CA ASN A 10 -17.13 18.66 17.48
C ASN A 10 -17.88 17.49 18.15
N GLN A 11 -18.61 17.74 19.23
CA GLN A 11 -19.42 16.70 19.90
C GLN A 11 -20.55 16.18 18.99
N LYS A 12 -21.23 17.08 18.27
CA LYS A 12 -22.28 16.69 17.32
C LYS A 12 -21.72 15.91 16.13
N ASN A 13 -20.57 16.33 15.60
CA ASN A 13 -19.90 15.64 14.51
C ASN A 13 -19.36 14.26 14.92
N ALA A 14 -18.88 14.11 16.16
CA ALA A 14 -18.41 12.83 16.68
C ALA A 14 -19.51 11.76 16.70
N GLN A 15 -20.77 12.13 16.94
CA GLN A 15 -21.91 11.21 16.88
C GLN A 15 -22.21 10.70 15.46
N LEU A 16 -21.78 11.43 14.43
CA LEU A 16 -21.94 11.07 13.02
C LEU A 16 -20.72 10.32 12.46
N SER A 17 -19.61 10.28 13.19
CA SER A 17 -18.33 9.73 12.74
C SER A 17 -17.96 8.49 13.56
N THR A 18 -18.72 7.41 13.40
CA THR A 18 -18.56 6.16 14.16
C THR A 18 -17.52 5.20 13.58
N GLY A 19 -16.87 5.58 12.48
CA GLY A 19 -16.01 4.69 11.71
C GLY A 19 -16.78 3.52 11.08
N PRO A 20 -16.08 2.57 10.46
CA PRO A 20 -16.73 1.42 9.82
C PRO A 20 -17.26 0.42 10.85
N THR A 21 -18.56 0.16 10.82
CA THR A 21 -19.23 -0.80 11.72
C THR A 21 -19.43 -2.19 11.09
N SER A 22 -19.48 -2.28 9.76
CA SER A 22 -19.59 -3.55 9.02
C SER A 22 -18.23 -4.22 8.81
N GLU A 23 -18.21 -5.54 8.61
CA GLU A 23 -16.99 -6.28 8.25
C GLU A 23 -16.37 -5.76 6.95
N THR A 24 -17.19 -5.51 5.94
CA THR A 24 -16.75 -4.94 4.66
C THR A 24 -16.15 -3.54 4.83
N GLY A 25 -16.74 -2.71 5.69
CA GLY A 25 -16.22 -1.39 6.01
C GLY A 25 -14.89 -1.47 6.76
N LYS A 26 -14.77 -2.40 7.71
CA LYS A 26 -13.53 -2.62 8.47
C LYS A 26 -12.41 -3.14 7.57
N ALA A 27 -12.71 -4.05 6.65
CA ALA A 27 -11.75 -4.57 5.67
C ALA A 27 -11.25 -3.49 4.71
N LYS A 28 -12.12 -2.57 4.28
CA LYS A 28 -11.68 -1.40 3.50
C LYS A 28 -10.80 -0.47 4.34
N SER A 29 -11.25 -0.16 5.56
CA SER A 29 -10.51 0.76 6.43
C SER A 29 -9.19 0.21 6.95
N SER A 30 -9.01 -1.11 7.05
CA SER A 30 -7.74 -1.71 7.47
C SER A 30 -6.62 -1.46 6.44
N LEU A 31 -6.99 -1.26 5.17
CA LEU A 31 -6.06 -0.94 4.11
C LEU A 31 -5.65 0.55 4.10
N ASN A 32 -6.39 1.44 4.77
CA ASN A 32 -6.05 2.87 4.82
C ASN A 32 -4.69 3.15 5.49
N ALA A 33 -4.20 2.23 6.34
CA ALA A 33 -2.90 2.34 6.98
C ALA A 33 -1.74 1.89 6.07
N VAL A 34 -2.02 1.31 4.91
CA VAL A 34 -1.02 0.83 3.96
C VAL A 34 -0.44 2.03 3.21
N LYS A 35 0.78 2.43 3.58
CA LYS A 35 1.48 3.56 2.93
C LYS A 35 2.14 3.15 1.61
N THR A 36 2.88 2.04 1.64
CA THR A 36 3.69 1.58 0.49
C THR A 36 3.32 0.16 0.06
N GLY A 37 2.66 -0.62 0.92
CA GLY A 37 2.35 -2.03 0.67
C GLY A 37 3.57 -2.95 0.55
N LEU A 38 4.77 -2.44 0.87
CA LEU A 38 6.01 -3.22 0.85
C LEU A 38 6.10 -4.16 2.04
N THR A 39 5.59 -3.73 3.19
CA THR A 39 5.50 -4.53 4.42
C THR A 39 4.04 -4.78 4.77
N GLY A 40 3.75 -5.92 5.39
CA GLY A 40 2.40 -6.28 5.82
C GLY A 40 2.02 -7.71 5.46
N ARG A 41 0.87 -8.14 5.98
CA ARG A 41 0.40 -9.53 5.85
C ARG A 41 -0.19 -9.85 4.48
N THR A 42 -0.61 -8.82 3.73
CA THR A 42 -1.19 -8.95 2.40
C THR A 42 -0.12 -8.69 1.34
N VAL A 43 0.00 -9.58 0.35
CA VAL A 43 0.95 -9.45 -0.77
C VAL A 43 0.33 -8.64 -1.92
N LEU A 44 -0.93 -8.95 -2.25
CA LEU A 44 -1.72 -8.23 -3.24
C LEU A 44 -2.31 -6.96 -2.66
N LEU A 45 -2.15 -5.86 -3.39
CA LEU A 45 -2.80 -4.58 -3.09
C LEU A 45 -4.05 -4.40 -3.97
N PRO A 46 -4.96 -3.48 -3.59
CA PRO A 46 -6.05 -3.09 -4.47
C PRO A 46 -5.51 -2.64 -5.83
N GLY A 47 -5.93 -3.32 -6.90
CA GLY A 47 -5.49 -3.06 -8.27
C GLY A 47 -4.42 -4.02 -8.81
N ASP A 48 -3.82 -4.85 -7.96
CA ASP A 48 -2.95 -5.93 -8.45
C ASP A 48 -3.78 -7.01 -9.16
N ASP A 49 -3.20 -7.60 -10.21
CA ASP A 49 -3.80 -8.73 -10.93
C ASP A 49 -3.47 -10.05 -10.21
N ALA A 50 -4.50 -10.66 -9.63
CA ALA A 50 -4.37 -11.93 -8.93
C ALA A 50 -3.91 -13.07 -9.85
N ALA A 51 -4.32 -13.09 -11.11
CA ALA A 51 -3.92 -14.14 -12.05
C ALA A 51 -2.43 -14.04 -12.42
N LEU A 52 -1.90 -12.82 -12.56
CA LEU A 52 -0.46 -12.62 -12.76
C LEU A 52 0.34 -13.08 -11.56
N TYR A 53 -0.16 -12.79 -10.35
CA TYR A 53 0.48 -13.25 -9.12
C TYR A 53 0.45 -14.78 -8.97
N GLU A 54 -0.69 -15.43 -9.26
CA GLU A 54 -0.79 -16.89 -9.24
C GLU A 54 0.17 -17.53 -10.26
N SER A 55 0.31 -16.93 -11.45
CA SER A 55 1.29 -17.35 -12.45
C SER A 55 2.72 -17.21 -11.94
N HIS A 56 3.03 -16.10 -11.26
CA HIS A 56 4.33 -15.85 -10.63
C HIS A 56 4.65 -16.90 -9.57
N VAL A 57 3.76 -17.15 -8.62
CA VAL A 57 3.93 -18.20 -7.59
C VAL A 57 4.10 -19.57 -8.23
N SER A 58 3.31 -19.87 -9.26
CA SER A 58 3.41 -21.16 -9.97
C SER A 58 4.77 -21.36 -10.66
N GLN A 59 5.41 -20.28 -11.14
CA GLN A 59 6.77 -20.35 -11.69
C GLN A 59 7.80 -20.69 -10.61
N PHE A 60 7.65 -20.12 -9.41
CA PHE A 60 8.49 -20.44 -8.26
C PHE A 60 8.35 -21.91 -7.87
N VAL A 61 7.12 -22.40 -7.71
CA VAL A 61 6.87 -23.81 -7.34
C VAL A 61 7.46 -24.75 -8.38
N ARG A 62 7.28 -24.48 -9.68
CA ARG A 62 7.88 -25.29 -10.75
C ARG A 62 9.40 -25.24 -10.76
N ARG A 63 10.01 -24.11 -10.41
CA ARG A 63 11.46 -23.93 -10.44
C ARG A 63 12.16 -24.65 -9.28
N PHE A 64 11.55 -24.60 -8.09
CA PHE A 64 12.18 -25.08 -6.86
C PHE A 64 11.71 -26.47 -6.43
N GLU A 65 10.61 -26.98 -7.00
CA GLU A 65 10.08 -28.33 -6.77
C GLU A 65 10.02 -28.72 -5.27
N PRO A 66 9.35 -27.92 -4.41
CA PRO A 66 9.35 -28.18 -2.97
C PRO A 66 8.64 -29.49 -2.65
N ALA A 67 9.30 -30.35 -1.88
CA ALA A 67 8.83 -31.68 -1.52
C ALA A 67 8.11 -31.72 -0.16
N SER A 68 8.39 -30.77 0.73
CA SER A 68 7.77 -30.68 2.06
C SER A 68 6.96 -29.40 2.25
N GLU A 69 6.06 -29.39 3.24
CA GLU A 69 5.31 -28.18 3.63
C GLU A 69 6.25 -27.03 4.04
N ALA A 70 7.35 -27.35 4.73
CA ALA A 70 8.35 -26.36 5.11
C ALA A 70 9.01 -25.71 3.88
N GLU A 71 9.34 -26.51 2.87
CA GLU A 71 9.88 -26.02 1.60
C GLU A 71 8.84 -25.23 0.81
N GLN A 72 7.58 -25.66 0.79
CA GLN A 72 6.48 -24.92 0.14
C GLN A 72 6.33 -23.52 0.75
N ASN A 73 6.36 -23.42 2.09
CA ASN A 73 6.30 -22.14 2.80
C ASN A 73 7.50 -21.24 2.48
N LEU A 74 8.70 -21.81 2.35
CA LEU A 74 9.89 -21.05 1.95
C LEU A 74 9.78 -20.57 0.51
N VAL A 75 9.36 -21.42 -0.42
CA VAL A 75 9.18 -21.06 -1.84
C VAL A 75 8.10 -19.98 -1.99
N GLN A 76 6.98 -20.08 -1.26
CA GLN A 76 5.97 -19.03 -1.20
C GLN A 76 6.58 -17.72 -0.68
N SER A 77 7.37 -17.77 0.40
CA SER A 77 8.00 -16.57 0.96
C SER A 77 8.95 -15.89 -0.04
N LEU A 78 9.68 -16.67 -0.85
CA LEU A 78 10.52 -16.14 -1.92
C LEU A 78 9.69 -15.46 -3.01
N ALA A 79 8.62 -16.11 -3.47
CA ALA A 79 7.73 -15.55 -4.48
C ALA A 79 7.08 -14.24 -4.01
N ASP A 80 6.57 -14.21 -2.77
CA ASP A 80 5.97 -13.04 -2.14
C ASP A 80 6.97 -11.89 -2.02
N THR A 81 8.20 -12.20 -1.62
CA THR A 81 9.26 -11.21 -1.44
C THR A 81 9.64 -10.61 -2.78
N GLU A 82 9.86 -11.42 -3.82
CA GLU A 82 10.16 -10.90 -5.15
C GLU A 82 9.01 -10.05 -5.70
N TRP A 83 7.75 -10.48 -5.53
CA TRP A 83 6.59 -9.70 -5.96
C TRP A 83 6.57 -8.30 -5.32
N ARG A 84 6.89 -8.21 -4.02
CA ARG A 84 7.00 -6.92 -3.33
C ARG A 84 8.17 -6.09 -3.85
N LEU A 85 9.31 -6.70 -4.12
CA LEU A 85 10.50 -6.01 -4.65
C LEU A 85 10.24 -5.45 -6.05
N LEU A 86 9.55 -6.19 -6.92
CA LEU A 86 9.18 -5.74 -8.27
C LEU A 86 8.28 -4.49 -8.27
N ARG A 87 7.60 -4.22 -7.15
CA ARG A 87 6.78 -3.01 -7.00
C ARG A 87 7.59 -1.76 -6.68
N ILE A 88 8.80 -1.90 -6.14
CA ILE A 88 9.62 -0.77 -5.66
C ILE A 88 9.87 0.27 -6.76
N PRO A 89 10.28 -0.07 -7.99
CA PRO A 89 10.56 0.94 -9.02
C PRO A 89 9.34 1.82 -9.36
N SER A 90 8.16 1.22 -9.46
CA SER A 90 6.92 1.95 -9.73
C SER A 90 6.53 2.87 -8.57
N LEU A 91 6.72 2.41 -7.32
CA LEU A 91 6.48 3.22 -6.13
C LEU A 91 7.46 4.39 -6.04
N GLU A 92 8.75 4.16 -6.27
CA GLU A 92 9.79 5.20 -6.30
C GLU A 92 9.46 6.25 -7.35
N MET A 93 9.10 5.83 -8.56
CA MET A 93 8.69 6.75 -9.63
C MET A 93 7.47 7.59 -9.22
N GLY A 94 6.48 6.97 -8.56
CA GLY A 94 5.32 7.69 -8.02
C GLY A 94 5.70 8.71 -6.94
N ILE A 95 6.59 8.35 -6.03
CA ILE A 95 7.11 9.25 -4.98
C ILE A 95 7.83 10.44 -5.62
N TYR A 96 8.72 10.20 -6.59
CA TYR A 96 9.40 11.28 -7.30
C TYR A 96 8.42 12.18 -8.05
N ALA A 97 7.47 11.60 -8.80
CA ALA A 97 6.48 12.38 -9.54
C ALA A 97 5.64 13.29 -8.63
N LEU A 98 5.24 12.80 -7.45
CA LEU A 98 4.53 13.59 -6.45
C LEU A 98 5.43 14.67 -5.83
N GLY A 99 6.67 14.31 -5.46
CA GLY A 99 7.63 15.25 -4.87
C GLY A 99 7.95 16.42 -5.80
N ARG A 100 8.04 16.18 -7.11
CA ARG A 100 8.22 17.25 -8.11
C ARG A 100 7.11 18.29 -8.07
N LEU A 101 5.86 17.83 -7.91
CA LEU A 101 4.71 18.73 -7.80
C LEU A 101 4.66 19.44 -6.46
N GLU A 102 4.93 18.72 -5.36
CA GLU A 102 4.85 19.24 -4.00
C GLU A 102 5.94 20.29 -3.71
N PHE A 103 7.15 20.09 -4.22
CA PHE A 103 8.31 20.93 -3.93
C PHE A 103 8.69 21.89 -5.06
N ALA A 104 7.87 22.02 -6.12
CA ALA A 104 8.15 22.85 -7.29
C ALA A 104 8.54 24.30 -6.93
N GLU A 105 7.86 24.89 -5.93
CA GLU A 105 8.08 26.27 -5.48
C GLU A 105 9.38 26.45 -4.68
N LEU A 106 9.96 25.38 -4.13
CA LEU A 106 11.23 25.46 -3.39
C LEU A 106 12.45 25.57 -4.33
N PHE A 107 12.29 25.22 -5.60
CA PHE A 107 13.36 25.22 -6.61
C PHE A 107 12.99 26.11 -7.82
N PRO A 108 12.72 27.41 -7.63
CA PRO A 108 12.19 28.29 -8.67
C PRO A 108 13.17 28.56 -9.83
N ASN A 109 14.46 28.27 -9.63
CA ASN A 109 15.52 28.52 -10.61
C ASN A 109 15.98 27.28 -11.38
N GLU A 110 15.50 26.08 -11.01
CA GLU A 110 15.84 24.83 -11.70
C GLU A 110 15.00 24.67 -12.97
N ASP A 111 15.44 23.89 -13.96
CA ASP A 111 14.65 23.63 -15.16
C ASP A 111 13.41 22.77 -14.82
N PRO A 112 12.20 23.06 -15.33
CA PRO A 112 10.99 22.28 -15.02
C PRO A 112 11.10 20.78 -15.34
N SER A 113 12.01 20.36 -16.22
CA SER A 113 12.26 18.96 -16.53
C SER A 113 13.10 18.21 -15.48
N VAL A 114 13.83 18.93 -14.63
CA VAL A 114 14.69 18.39 -13.56
C VAL A 114 14.22 18.76 -12.15
N ARG A 115 13.27 19.70 -12.02
CA ARG A 115 12.49 19.94 -10.80
C ARG A 115 11.75 18.69 -10.37
#